data_AF-A0A945EY06-F1
#
_entry.id   AF-A0A945EY06-F1
#
_cell.length_a   1.000
_cell.length_b   1.000
_cell.length_c   1.000
_cell.angle_alpha   90.00
_cell.angle_beta   90.00
_cell.angle_gamma   90.00
#
_symmetry.space_group_name_H-M   'P 1'
#
loop_
_entity.id
_entity.type
_entity.pdbx_description
1 polymer ?
#
loop_
_entity_poly.entity_id
_entity_poly.type
_entity_poly.pdbx_seq_one_letter_code
_entity_poly.pdbx_strand_id
1 'polypeptide(L)'
;ELSKFTDINNPLLKDKIAQASSTKTAFKKHKNEVILEVDLHINKLTKATKNMDNYDMLNLQLDTAKNKIEYAISKKISKIVFIHGVGEGVLKSELQRLLKKYPIKFYDASYKKYGLGATEVYVFQNSN
;
A
#
# COMPACT_ATOMS: atom_id res chain seq x y z
N GLU A 1 -40.09 33.68 -22.89
CA GLU A 1 -40.53 33.86 -21.49
C GLU A 1 -39.31 34.09 -20.60
N LEU A 2 -39.45 35.12 -19.76
CA LEU A 2 -38.64 35.56 -18.63
C LEU A 2 -37.29 34.87 -18.33
N SER A 3 -36.24 35.67 -18.45
CA SER A 3 -35.07 35.69 -17.57
C SER A 3 -35.45 35.69 -16.09
N LYS A 4 -34.73 34.92 -15.24
CA LYS A 4 -34.58 35.22 -13.80
C LYS A 4 -33.51 34.35 -13.11
N PHE A 5 -32.31 34.94 -13.05
CA PHE A 5 -31.33 34.89 -11.96
C PHE A 5 -30.75 33.54 -11.49
N THR A 6 -29.43 33.41 -11.64
CA THR A 6 -28.50 33.38 -10.49
C THR A 6 -27.06 33.53 -10.99
N ASP A 7 -26.68 34.77 -11.31
CA ASP A 7 -25.27 35.17 -11.32
C ASP A 7 -24.74 35.14 -9.89
N ILE A 8 -24.28 33.99 -9.42
CA ILE A 8 -23.53 33.92 -8.15
C ILE A 8 -22.09 34.35 -8.45
N ASN A 9 -21.91 35.64 -8.68
CA ASN A 9 -20.61 36.30 -8.59
C ASN A 9 -20.28 36.49 -7.11
N ASN A 10 -19.89 35.42 -6.42
CA ASN A 10 -19.34 35.50 -5.07
C ASN A 10 -17.82 35.70 -5.17
N PRO A 11 -17.29 36.90 -4.86
CA PRO A 11 -15.84 37.17 -4.93
C PRO A 11 -15.03 36.26 -3.99
N LEU A 12 -15.62 35.75 -2.89
CA LEU A 12 -14.95 34.83 -1.96
C LEU A 12 -14.61 33.46 -2.57
N LEU A 13 -15.33 33.04 -3.63
CA LEU A 13 -15.04 31.80 -4.34
C LEU A 13 -13.89 31.96 -5.34
N LYS A 14 -13.65 33.17 -5.86
CA LYS A 14 -12.55 33.44 -6.79
C LYS A 14 -11.19 33.44 -6.09
N ASP A 15 -11.12 33.97 -4.87
CA ASP A 15 -9.86 33.98 -4.10
C ASP A 15 -9.41 32.57 -3.67
N LYS A 16 -10.36 31.67 -3.37
CA LYS A 16 -10.08 30.28 -2.98
C LYS A 16 -9.67 29.39 -4.14
N ILE A 17 -10.07 29.73 -5.36
CA ILE A 17 -9.65 29.05 -6.60
C ILE A 17 -8.28 29.58 -7.06
N ALA A 18 -8.00 30.87 -6.88
CA ALA A 18 -6.71 31.47 -7.21
C ALA A 18 -5.57 31.00 -6.27
N GLN A 19 -5.86 30.76 -4.99
CA GLN A 19 -4.87 30.29 -4.00
C GLN A 19 -4.61 28.78 -3.98
N ALA A 20 -5.40 27.95 -4.69
CA ALA A 20 -5.16 26.51 -4.79
C ALA A 20 -4.10 26.14 -5.85
N SER A 21 -3.25 27.08 -6.22
CA SER A 21 -2.31 26.99 -7.34
C SER A 21 -0.84 26.80 -6.91
N SER A 22 -0.53 26.10 -5.82
CA SER A 22 0.89 25.83 -5.50
C SER A 22 1.18 24.66 -4.55
N THR A 23 0.61 23.47 -4.81
CA THR A 23 1.34 22.23 -4.50
C THR A 23 0.93 21.13 -5.46
N LYS A 24 1.16 21.37 -6.76
CA LYS A 24 1.51 20.24 -7.62
C LYS A 24 2.90 19.81 -7.18
N THR A 25 2.99 19.03 -6.09
CA THR A 25 4.15 18.16 -5.92
C THR A 25 4.17 17.36 -7.20
N ALA A 26 5.08 17.72 -8.10
CA ALA A 26 5.33 16.98 -9.31
C ALA A 26 5.71 15.59 -8.82
N PHE A 27 4.72 14.69 -8.77
CA PHE A 27 4.96 13.27 -8.66
C PHE A 27 5.73 12.96 -9.94
N LYS A 28 7.07 13.07 -9.84
CA LYS A 28 7.97 12.47 -10.79
C LYS A 28 7.52 11.02 -10.81
N LYS A 29 6.78 10.65 -11.85
CA LYS A 29 6.43 9.28 -12.12
C LYS A 29 7.78 8.62 -12.37
N HIS A 30 8.37 8.06 -11.31
CA HIS A 30 9.61 7.31 -11.38
C HIS A 30 9.30 6.13 -12.29
N LYS A 31 9.60 6.28 -13.58
CA LYS A 31 9.14 5.36 -14.63
C LYS A 31 9.73 3.95 -14.48
N ASN A 32 10.67 3.74 -13.55
CA ASN A 32 11.33 2.47 -13.26
C ASN A 32 11.52 2.24 -11.74
N GLU A 33 10.51 2.53 -10.91
CA GLU A 33 10.57 2.08 -9.52
C GLU A 33 10.39 0.55 -9.50
N VAL A 34 11.40 -0.20 -9.04
CA VAL A 34 11.32 -1.65 -8.93
C VAL A 34 10.41 -1.99 -7.75
N ILE A 35 9.21 -2.47 -8.06
CA ILE A 35 8.22 -2.87 -7.08
C ILE A 35 8.25 -4.40 -6.94
N LEU A 36 8.52 -4.89 -5.74
CA LEU A 36 8.40 -6.31 -5.41
C LEU A 36 6.97 -6.62 -4.97
N GLU A 37 6.18 -7.28 -5.81
CA GLU A 37 4.86 -7.77 -5.44
C GLU A 37 4.97 -9.18 -4.84
N VAL A 38 4.32 -9.41 -3.70
CA VAL A 38 4.32 -10.69 -2.98
C VAL A 38 2.89 -11.07 -2.65
N ASP A 39 2.41 -12.14 -3.28
CA ASP A 39 1.10 -12.72 -2.97
C ASP A 39 1.21 -13.67 -1.78
N LEU A 40 0.53 -13.31 -0.68
CA LEU A 40 0.49 -14.06 0.56
C LEU A 40 -0.74 -14.97 0.66
N HIS A 41 -1.59 -15.10 -0.36
CA HIS A 41 -2.66 -16.10 -0.30
C HIS A 41 -2.07 -17.50 -0.17
N ILE A 42 -2.60 -18.32 0.74
CA ILE A 42 -2.02 -19.64 1.06
C ILE A 42 -1.82 -20.53 -0.18
N ASN A 43 -2.76 -20.47 -1.13
CA ASN A 43 -2.71 -21.22 -2.40
C ASN A 43 -1.53 -20.84 -3.30
N LYS A 44 -0.90 -19.68 -3.06
CA LYS A 44 0.34 -19.25 -3.74
C LYS A 44 1.60 -19.71 -3.03
N LEU A 45 1.51 -19.99 -1.73
CA LEU A 45 2.64 -20.37 -0.90
C LEU A 45 2.82 -21.89 -0.85
N THR A 46 1.72 -22.65 -0.89
CA THR A 46 1.75 -24.12 -0.87
C THR A 46 0.60 -24.72 -1.67
N LYS A 47 0.83 -25.91 -2.22
CA LYS A 47 -0.20 -26.73 -2.88
C LYS A 47 -0.94 -27.66 -1.90
N ALA A 48 -0.39 -27.86 -0.70
CA ALA A 48 -0.86 -28.86 0.25
C ALA A 48 -1.38 -28.19 1.53
N THR A 49 -2.59 -27.64 1.48
CA THR A 49 -3.24 -26.99 2.63
C THR A 49 -4.05 -27.95 3.50
N LYS A 50 -4.31 -29.17 3.02
CA LYS A 50 -5.25 -30.14 3.63
C LYS A 50 -4.89 -30.55 5.07
N ASN A 51 -3.61 -30.52 5.43
CA ASN A 51 -3.13 -30.91 6.76
C ASN A 51 -2.64 -29.72 7.59
N MET A 52 -2.88 -28.48 7.14
CA MET A 52 -2.49 -27.28 7.86
C MET A 52 -3.70 -26.75 8.60
N ASP A 53 -3.52 -26.39 9.87
CA ASP A 53 -4.52 -25.60 10.57
C ASP A 53 -4.40 -24.10 10.19
N ASN A 54 -5.33 -23.28 10.70
CA ASN A 54 -5.31 -21.85 10.42
C ASN A 54 -4.06 -21.15 10.96
N TYR A 55 -3.49 -21.65 12.06
CA TYR A 55 -2.31 -21.09 12.68
C TYR A 55 -1.05 -21.37 11.83
N ASP A 56 -0.91 -22.60 11.34
CA ASP A 56 0.15 -23.02 10.42
C ASP A 56 0.10 -22.22 9.12
N MET A 57 -1.10 -22.04 8.55
CA MET A 57 -1.29 -21.23 7.35
C MET A 57 -0.86 -19.78 7.59
N LEU A 58 -1.31 -19.18 8.70
CA LEU A 58 -0.96 -17.81 9.07
C LEU A 58 0.55 -17.65 9.28
N ASN A 59 1.19 -18.58 9.98
CA ASN A 59 2.63 -18.55 10.20
C ASN A 59 3.41 -18.66 8.88
N LEU A 60 3.03 -19.57 7.99
CA LEU A 60 3.68 -19.69 6.68
C LEU A 60 3.59 -18.37 5.88
N GLN A 61 2.45 -17.69 5.95
CA GLN A 61 2.26 -16.39 5.31
C GLN A 61 3.15 -15.31 5.94
N LEU A 62 3.22 -15.24 7.27
CA LEU A 62 4.04 -14.27 8.00
C LEU A 62 5.54 -14.51 7.82
N ASP A 63 5.97 -15.77 7.84
CA ASP A 63 7.37 -16.15 7.59
C ASP A 63 7.78 -15.81 6.16
N THR A 64 6.88 -16.04 5.19
CA THR A 64 7.11 -15.60 3.81
C THR A 64 7.25 -14.07 3.74
N ALA A 65 6.36 -13.33 4.39
CA ALA A 65 6.44 -11.87 4.42
C ALA A 65 7.76 -11.39 5.05
N LYS A 66 8.16 -11.96 6.18
CA LYS A 66 9.42 -11.69 6.87
C LYS A 66 10.62 -11.88 5.94
N ASN A 67 10.71 -13.04 5.32
CA ASN A 67 11.80 -13.38 4.39
C ASN A 67 11.86 -12.41 3.21
N LYS A 68 10.71 -11.93 2.71
CA LYS A 68 10.65 -10.97 1.60
C LYS A 68 11.03 -9.56 2.02
N ILE A 69 10.70 -9.13 3.24
CA ILE A 69 11.16 -7.85 3.80
C ILE A 69 12.69 -7.87 3.90
N GLU A 70 13.25 -8.91 4.49
CA GLU A 70 14.71 -9.06 4.65
C GLU A 70 15.41 -9.14 3.29
N TYR A 71 14.83 -9.87 2.34
CA TYR A 71 15.31 -9.91 0.97
C TYR A 71 15.32 -8.50 0.34
N ALA A 72 14.23 -7.75 0.45
CA ALA A 72 14.14 -6.41 -0.13
C ALA A 72 15.13 -5.42 0.50
N ILE A 73 15.31 -5.48 1.82
CA ILE A 73 16.33 -4.70 2.53
C ILE A 73 17.73 -5.06 1.99
N SER A 74 18.05 -6.35 1.90
CA SER A 74 19.36 -6.81 1.42
C SER A 74 19.63 -6.44 -0.04
N LYS A 75 18.59 -6.47 -0.88
CA LYS A 75 18.66 -6.16 -2.32
C LYS A 75 18.38 -4.71 -2.64
N LYS A 76 18.25 -3.84 -1.63
CA LYS A 76 18.06 -2.40 -1.83
C LYS A 76 16.81 -2.08 -2.66
N ILE A 77 15.76 -2.90 -2.54
CA ILE A 77 14.47 -2.68 -3.20
C ILE A 77 13.69 -1.67 -2.38
N SER A 78 13.35 -0.53 -2.99
CA SER A 78 12.69 0.58 -2.28
C SER A 78 11.24 0.28 -1.90
N LYS A 79 10.55 -0.57 -2.69
CA LYS A 79 9.10 -0.78 -2.57
C LYS A 79 8.70 -2.24 -2.66
N ILE A 80 7.87 -2.68 -1.71
CA ILE A 80 7.24 -4.00 -1.69
C ILE A 80 5.73 -3.82 -1.58
N VAL A 81 4.95 -4.67 -2.22
CA VAL A 81 3.50 -4.77 -2.04
C VAL A 81 3.13 -6.18 -1.60
N PHE A 82 2.58 -6.31 -0.41
CA PHE A 82 2.02 -7.57 0.09
C PHE A 82 0.54 -7.65 -0.26
N ILE A 83 0.14 -8.68 -0.99
CA ILE A 83 -1.26 -8.97 -1.33
C ILE A 83 -1.73 -10.08 -0.38
N HIS A 84 -2.53 -9.74 0.61
CA HIS A 84 -2.94 -10.66 1.69
C HIS A 84 -4.44 -10.99 1.67
N GLY A 85 -5.22 -10.31 0.82
CA GLY A 85 -6.66 -10.48 0.72
C GLY A 85 -7.42 -9.61 1.72
N VAL A 86 -8.76 -9.63 1.66
CA VAL A 86 -9.59 -8.84 2.59
C VAL A 86 -9.85 -9.64 3.88
N GLY A 87 -10.44 -10.83 3.73
CA GLY A 87 -10.70 -11.77 4.83
C GLY A 87 -11.33 -11.12 6.07
N GLU A 88 -11.04 -11.71 7.23
CA GLU A 88 -11.39 -11.16 8.55
C GLU A 88 -10.37 -10.11 9.05
N GLY A 89 -9.32 -9.84 8.27
CA GLY A 89 -8.26 -8.90 8.64
C GLY A 89 -7.20 -9.44 9.61
N VAL A 90 -7.24 -10.73 9.98
CA VAL A 90 -6.24 -11.35 10.88
C VAL A 90 -4.83 -11.25 10.29
N LEU A 91 -4.65 -11.68 9.03
CA LEU A 91 -3.35 -11.60 8.35
C LEU A 91 -2.87 -10.15 8.19
N LYS A 92 -3.77 -9.21 7.91
CA LYS A 92 -3.45 -7.77 7.86
C LYS A 92 -2.89 -7.28 9.19
N SER A 93 -3.58 -7.58 10.29
CA SER A 93 -3.19 -7.16 11.64
C SER A 93 -1.83 -7.72 12.05
N GLU A 94 -1.61 -9.02 11.86
CA GLU A 94 -0.33 -9.66 12.19
C GLU A 94 0.80 -9.20 11.26
N LEU A 95 0.53 -8.98 9.97
CA LEU A 95 1.50 -8.40 9.04
C LEU A 95 1.91 -7.00 9.49
N GLN A 96 0.97 -6.13 9.87
CA GLN A 96 1.28 -4.81 10.41
C GLN A 96 2.12 -4.89 11.70
N ARG A 97 1.83 -5.85 12.58
CA ARG A 97 2.63 -6.10 13.79
C ARG A 97 4.05 -6.55 13.46
N LEU A 98 4.23 -7.39 12.44
CA LEU A 98 5.53 -7.79 11.93
C LEU A 98 6.28 -6.59 11.35
N LEU A 99 5.65 -5.79 10.49
CA LEU A 99 6.26 -4.65 9.81
C LEU A 99 6.77 -3.59 10.80
N LYS A 100 6.07 -3.37 11.92
CA LYS A 100 6.50 -2.47 13.00
C LYS A 100 7.84 -2.84 13.64
N LYS A 101 8.32 -4.08 13.47
CA LYS A 101 9.63 -4.53 13.98
C LYS A 101 10.80 -4.05 13.11
N TYR A 102 10.53 -3.51 11.92
CA TYR A 102 11.54 -3.06 10.96
C TYR A 102 11.49 -1.53 10.81
N PRO A 103 12.62 -0.87 10.47
CA PRO A 103 12.68 0.58 10.23
C PRO A 103 12.13 0.94 8.83
N ILE A 104 10.87 0.62 8.58
CA ILE A 104 10.17 0.78 7.30
C ILE A 104 8.88 1.57 7.50
N LYS A 105 8.35 2.17 6.43
CA LYS A 105 7.00 2.75 6.43
C LYS A 105 6.07 1.86 5.64
N PHE A 106 4.82 1.75 6.07
CA PHE A 106 3.82 0.98 5.36
C PHE A 106 2.48 1.68 5.36
N TYR A 107 1.71 1.45 4.30
CA TYR A 107 0.40 2.05 4.04
C TYR A 107 -0.50 1.02 3.37
N ASP A 108 -1.81 1.27 3.38
CA ASP A 108 -2.70 0.50 2.52
C ASP A 108 -2.36 0.79 1.04
N ALA A 109 -2.33 -0.26 0.23
CA ALA A 109 -1.96 -0.14 -1.17
C ALA A 109 -3.05 0.59 -1.99
N SER A 110 -2.71 0.99 -3.21
CA SER A 110 -3.68 1.64 -4.11
C SER A 110 -4.95 0.78 -4.31
N TYR A 111 -6.09 1.30 -3.83
CA TYR A 111 -7.41 0.64 -3.98
C TYR A 111 -7.76 0.34 -5.44
N LYS A 112 -7.40 1.23 -6.37
CA LYS A 112 -7.64 1.04 -7.80
C LYS A 112 -6.89 -0.16 -8.39
N LYS A 113 -5.70 -0.47 -7.86
CA LYS A 113 -4.84 -1.54 -8.37
C LYS A 113 -5.04 -2.87 -7.64
N TYR A 114 -5.21 -2.84 -6.32
CA TYR A 114 -5.21 -4.05 -5.49
C TYR A 114 -6.45 -4.21 -4.59
N GLY A 115 -7.39 -3.26 -4.61
CA GLY A 115 -8.52 -3.24 -3.69
C GLY A 115 -8.10 -3.00 -2.23
N LEU A 116 -8.85 -3.54 -1.27
CA LEU A 116 -8.59 -3.39 0.17
C LEU A 116 -7.58 -4.40 0.75
N GLY A 117 -7.16 -5.39 -0.05
CA GLY A 117 -6.44 -6.56 0.41
C GLY A 117 -4.92 -6.51 0.23
N ALA A 118 -4.33 -5.31 0.22
CA ALA A 118 -2.90 -5.17 0.00
C ALA A 118 -2.27 -4.04 0.83
N THR A 119 -1.00 -4.21 1.16
CA THR A 119 -0.19 -3.29 1.96
C THR A 119 1.09 -2.94 1.23
N GLU A 120 1.31 -1.65 0.99
CA GLU A 120 2.54 -1.10 0.43
C GLU A 120 3.55 -0.85 1.53
N VAL A 121 4.79 -1.28 1.32
CA VAL A 121 5.91 -1.13 2.24
C VAL A 121 7.04 -0.40 1.53
N TYR A 122 7.55 0.62 2.20
CA TYR A 122 8.64 1.48 1.75
C TYR A 122 9.86 1.23 2.62
N VAL A 123 10.94 0.77 1.99
CA VAL A 123 12.23 0.53 2.62
C VAL A 123 13.12 1.73 2.35
N PHE A 124 13.47 2.47 3.41
CA PHE A 124 14.39 3.60 3.31
C PHE A 124 15.82 3.11 3.47
N GLN A 125 16.68 3.51 2.55
CA GLN A 125 18.11 3.35 2.72
C GLN A 125 18.64 4.63 3.34
N ASN A 126 19.18 4.55 4.56
CA ASN A 126 20.07 5.59 5.04
C ASN A 126 21.38 5.42 4.28
N SER A 127 21.72 6.39 3.44
CA SER A 127 23.07 6.51 2.91
C SER A 127 23.99 6.83 4.09
N ASN A 128 24.80 5.84 4.51
CA ASN A 128 25.96 6.11 5.36
C ASN A 128 27.07 6.79 4.55
#